data_AF-A0AAV5DFL0-F1
#
_entry.id   AF-A0AAV5DFL0-F1
#
_cell.length_a   1.000
_cell.length_b   1.000
_cell.length_c   1.000
_cell.angle_alpha   90.00
_cell.angle_beta   90.00
_cell.angle_gamma   90.00
#
_symmetry.space_group_name_H-M   'P 1'
#
loop_
_entity.id
_entity.type
_entity.pdbx_description
1 polymer ?
#
loop_
_entity_poly.entity_id
_entity_poly.type
_entity_poly.pdbx_seq_one_letter_code
_entity_poly.pdbx_strand_id
1 'polypeptide(L)' 'MELSRKLFSAVFLVLLLLVAIEVGPVTVAEARTCESQSHKFKGPCVRKSNCANVCKTEGFPSGHCRGFRRRCFCTRPCH' A
#
# COMPACT_ATOMS: atom_id res chain seq x y z
N MET A 1 52.01 20.47 7.38
CA MET A 1 50.68 20.63 8.01
C MET A 1 49.55 20.88 7.00
N GLU A 2 49.81 21.48 5.83
CA GLU A 2 48.77 21.73 4.81
C GLU A 2 48.19 20.48 4.15
N LEU A 3 49.03 19.48 3.82
CA LEU A 3 48.57 18.22 3.20
C LEU A 3 47.59 17.47 4.11
N SER A 4 47.86 17.47 5.42
CA SER A 4 47.00 16.91 6.46
C SER A 4 45.65 17.63 6.52
N ARG A 5 45.62 18.97 6.52
CA ARG A 5 44.38 19.77 6.48
C ARG A 5 43.53 19.49 5.23
N LYS A 6 44.16 19.31 4.07
CA LYS A 6 43.46 18.97 2.82
C LYS A 6 42.86 17.56 2.86
N LEU A 7 43.57 16.60 3.45
CA LEU A 7 43.06 15.24 3.67
C LEU A 7 41.88 15.24 4.64
N PHE A 8 41.98 15.95 5.77
CA PHE A 8 40.85 16.08 6.70
C PHE A 8 39.62 16.71 6.04
N SER A 9 39.81 17.77 5.26
CA SER A 9 38.73 18.42 4.50
C SER A 9 38.10 17.46 3.49
N ALA A 10 38.92 16.74 2.72
CA ALA A 10 38.43 15.77 1.74
C ALA A 10 37.67 14.61 2.41
N VAL A 11 38.17 14.08 3.52
CA VAL A 11 37.50 13.03 4.30
C VAL A 11 36.18 13.52 4.85
N PHE A 12 36.13 14.75 5.37
CA PHE A 12 34.90 15.35 5.88
C PHE A 12 33.86 15.55 4.77
N LEU A 13 34.28 16.03 3.59
CA LEU A 13 33.42 16.16 2.41
C LEU A 13 32.89 14.82 1.92
N VAL A 14 33.75 13.79 1.87
CA VAL A 14 33.33 12.42 1.49
C VAL A 14 32.35 11.85 2.51
N LEU A 15 32.56 12.08 3.81
CA LEU A 15 31.64 11.65 4.85
C LEU A 15 30.27 12.33 4.71
N LEU A 16 30.23 13.64 4.46
CA LEU A 16 29.00 14.38 4.20
C LEU A 16 28.27 13.87 2.94
N LEU A 17 29.01 13.55 1.87
CA LEU A 17 28.45 12.97 0.65
C LEU A 17 27.86 11.58 0.89
N LEU A 18 28.54 10.74 1.67
CA LEU A 18 28.06 9.40 2.02
C LEU A 18 26.76 9.45 2.83
N VAL A 19 26.61 10.42 3.74
CA VAL A 19 25.36 10.64 4.49
C VAL A 19 24.23 11.11 3.57
N ALA A 20 24.54 11.83 2.48
CA ALA A 20 23.53 12.28 1.53
C ALA A 20 23.00 11.16 0.60
N ILE A 21 23.65 9.99 0.55
CA ILE A 21 23.14 8.80 -0.15
C ILE A 21 22.10 8.12 0.76
N GLU A 22 21.08 8.88 1.12
CA GLU A 22 19.85 8.31 1.66
C GLU A 22 19.21 7.53 0.51
N VAL A 23 19.01 6.23 0.73
CA VAL A 23 18.15 5.40 -0.11
C VAL A 23 16.83 6.14 -0.30
N GLY A 24 16.63 6.67 -1.52
CA GLY A 24 15.44 7.44 -1.84
C GLY A 24 14.19 6.66 -1.42
N PRO A 25 13.12 7.33 -0.98
CA PRO A 25 11.93 6.65 -0.48
C PRO A 25 11.47 5.67 -1.54
N VAL A 26 11.59 4.38 -1.22
CA VAL A 26 10.97 3.32 -2.01
C VAL A 26 9.49 3.55 -1.84
N THR A 27 8.90 4.30 -2.77
CA THR A 27 7.47 4.45 -2.86
C THR A 27 6.94 3.10 -3.30
N VAL A 28 6.65 2.26 -2.32
CA VAL A 28 5.84 1.06 -2.56
C VAL A 28 4.49 1.61 -3.02
N ALA A 29 4.28 1.64 -4.33
CA ALA A 29 3.02 2.04 -4.91
C ALA A 29 1.99 1.03 -4.40
N GLU A 30 1.24 1.40 -3.37
CA GLU A 30 0.13 0.58 -2.89
C GLU A 30 -0.83 0.44 -4.07
N ALA A 31 -1.04 -0.79 -4.54
CA ALA A 31 -1.93 -1.03 -5.66
C ALA A 31 -3.32 -0.49 -5.27
N ARG A 32 -3.82 0.49 -6.02
CA ARG A 32 -5.13 1.07 -5.78
C ARG A 32 -6.17 -0.06 -5.75
N THR A 33 -7.01 -0.09 -4.71
CA THR A 33 -8.07 -1.08 -4.59
C THR A 33 -9.39 -0.47 -5.06
N CYS A 34 -10.04 -1.14 -6.01
CA CYS A 34 -11.33 -0.77 -6.56
C CYS A 34 -12.42 -1.56 -5.82
N GLU A 35 -13.50 -0.88 -5.44
CA GLU A 35 -14.65 -1.48 -4.76
C GLU A 35 -15.92 -1.37 -5.62
N SER A 36 -16.75 -2.41 -5.60
CA SER A 36 -18.11 -2.42 -6.18
C SER A 36 -19.08 -3.04 -5.19
N GLN A 37 -20.31 -2.54 -5.09
CA GLN A 37 -21.32 -3.18 -4.25
C GLN A 37 -21.70 -4.54 -4.86
N SER A 38 -21.76 -5.60 -4.05
CA SER A 38 -22.20 -6.92 -4.51
C SER A 38 -23.66 -6.91 -4.96
N HIS A 39 -23.95 -7.56 -6.09
CA HIS A 39 -25.30 -7.71 -6.65
C HIS A 39 -25.99 -8.98 -6.11
N LYS A 40 -25.21 -10.01 -5.79
CA LYS A 40 -25.71 -11.31 -5.32
C LYS A 40 -25.91 -11.36 -3.81
N PHE A 41 -25.17 -10.56 -3.03
CA PHE A 41 -25.29 -10.54 -1.57
C PHE A 41 -26.63 -9.95 -1.13
N LYS A 42 -27.36 -10.65 -0.25
CA LYS A 42 -28.68 -10.24 0.27
C LYS A 42 -28.63 -10.05 1.78
N GLY A 43 -29.33 -9.02 2.25
CA GLY A 43 -29.44 -8.70 3.68
C GLY A 43 -28.19 -8.02 4.27
N PRO A 44 -28.16 -7.85 5.61
CA PRO A 44 -27.05 -7.22 6.30
C PRO A 44 -25.81 -8.11 6.34
N CYS A 45 -24.67 -7.52 6.02
CA CYS A 45 -23.35 -8.15 6.03
C CYS A 45 -22.81 -8.24 7.45
N VAL A 46 -22.97 -9.41 8.06
CA VAL A 46 -22.49 -9.71 9.42
C VAL A 46 -21.12 -10.42 9.37
N ARG A 47 -20.90 -11.26 8.37
CA ARG A 47 -19.68 -12.07 8.22
C ARG A 47 -18.92 -11.69 6.95
N LYS A 48 -17.71 -11.12 7.10
CA LYS A 48 -16.84 -10.73 5.98
C LYS A 48 -16.48 -11.90 5.06
N SER A 49 -16.24 -13.08 5.60
CA SER A 49 -15.93 -14.29 4.82
C SER A 49 -17.06 -14.71 3.89
N ASN A 50 -18.32 -14.57 4.33
CA ASN A 50 -19.48 -14.84 3.48
C ASN A 50 -19.57 -13.82 2.32
N CYS A 51 -19.38 -12.54 2.61
CA CYS A 51 -19.30 -11.49 1.58
C CYS A 51 -18.17 -11.77 0.57
N ALA A 52 -16.96 -12.10 1.03
CA ALA A 52 -15.84 -12.43 0.16
C ALA A 52 -16.13 -13.66 -0.72
N ASN A 53 -16.78 -14.69 -0.19
CA ASN A 53 -17.17 -15.87 -0.97
C ASN A 53 -18.20 -15.54 -2.05
N VAL A 54 -19.21 -14.70 -1.74
CA VAL A 54 -20.17 -14.23 -2.74
C VAL A 54 -19.46 -13.41 -3.82
N CYS A 55 -18.56 -12.50 -3.44
CA CYS A 55 -17.77 -11.69 -4.37
C CYS A 55 -16.91 -12.53 -5.32
N LYS A 56 -16.36 -13.66 -4.87
CA LYS A 56 -15.68 -14.63 -5.76
C LYS A 56 -16.61 -15.17 -6.84
N THR A 57 -17.88 -15.40 -6.55
CA THR A 57 -18.89 -15.80 -7.55
C THR A 57 -19.31 -14.67 -8.50
N GLU A 58 -18.90 -13.44 -8.21
CA GLU A 58 -19.10 -12.24 -9.05
C GLU A 58 -17.83 -11.84 -9.81
N GLY A 59 -16.76 -12.65 -9.73
CA GLY A 59 -15.50 -12.40 -10.42
C GLY A 59 -14.55 -11.45 -9.68
N PHE A 60 -14.82 -11.14 -8.41
CA PHE A 60 -13.92 -10.35 -7.57
C PHE A 60 -13.07 -11.26 -6.68
N PRO A 61 -11.78 -10.97 -6.48
CA PRO A 61 -10.91 -11.78 -5.65
C PRO A 61 -11.27 -11.72 -4.15
N SER A 62 -11.89 -10.63 -3.68
CA SER A 62 -12.19 -10.43 -2.27
C SER A 62 -13.43 -9.54 -2.05
N GLY A 63 -13.79 -9.32 -0.79
CA GLY A 63 -14.87 -8.42 -0.38
C GLY A 63 -14.94 -8.18 1.12
N HIS A 64 -15.66 -7.14 1.53
CA HIS A 64 -15.91 -6.81 2.93
C HIS A 64 -17.26 -6.14 3.19
N CYS A 65 -17.67 -6.17 4.46
CA CYS A 65 -18.83 -5.45 4.93
C CYS A 65 -18.47 -3.97 5.17
N ARG A 66 -19.32 -3.02 4.78
CA ARG A 66 -19.10 -1.58 4.96
C ARG A 66 -20.38 -0.84 5.35
N GLY A 67 -20.21 0.20 6.17
CA GLY A 67 -21.24 1.19 6.50
C GLY A 67 -22.31 0.74 7.48
N PHE A 68 -23.18 1.68 7.85
CA PHE A 68 -24.27 1.46 8.82
C PHE A 68 -25.29 0.41 8.34
N ARG A 69 -25.64 0.44 7.06
CA ARG A 69 -26.52 -0.57 6.43
C ARG A 69 -25.85 -1.94 6.24
N ARG A 70 -24.60 -2.12 6.69
CA ARG A 70 -23.81 -3.35 6.57
C ARG A 70 -23.90 -3.93 5.15
N ARG A 71 -23.52 -3.17 4.12
CA ARG A 71 -23.55 -3.69 2.73
C ARG A 71 -22.27 -4.45 2.42
N CYS A 72 -22.35 -5.45 1.54
CA CYS A 72 -21.18 -6.16 1.03
C CYS A 72 -20.61 -5.41 -0.17
N PHE A 73 -19.32 -5.10 -0.13
CA PHE A 73 -18.55 -4.53 -1.22
C PHE A 73 -17.46 -5.51 -1.64
N CYS A 74 -17.42 -5.81 -2.93
CA CYS A 74 -16.41 -6.63 -3.57
C CYS A 74 -15.22 -5.79 -3.96
N THR A 75 -14.01 -6.33 -3.78
CA THR A 75 -12.77 -5.59 -3.99
C THR A 75 -11.84 -6.31 -4.93
N ARG A 76 -11.12 -5.54 -5.76
CA ARG A 76 -10.09 -6.01 -6.67
C ARG A 76 -8.98 -4.96 -6.82
N PRO A 77 -7.74 -5.35 -7.17
CA PRO A 77 -6.75 -4.40 -7.65
C PRO A 77 -7.30 -3.62 -8.85
N CYS A 78 -7.17 -2.30 -8.83
CA CYS A 78 -7.38 -1.47 -10.01
C CYS A 78 -6.17 -1.63 -10.93
N HIS A 79 -6.42 -1.65 -12.23
CA HIS A 79 -5.41 -1.42 -13.25
C HIS A 79 -5.54 0.02 -13.76
#